data_AF-A0A527YNZ0-F1
#
_entry.id   AF-A0A527YNZ0-F1
#
_cell.length_a   1.000
_cell.length_b   1.000
_cell.length_c   1.000
_cell.angle_alpha   90.00
_cell.angle_beta   90.00
_cell.angle_gamma   90.00
#
_symmetry.space_group_name_H-M   'P 1'
#
loop_
_entity.id
_entity.type
_entity.pdbx_description
1 polymer ?
#
loop_
_entity_poly.entity_id
_entity_poly.type
_entity_poly.pdbx_seq_one_letter_code
_entity_poly.pdbx_strand_id
1 'polypeptide(L)'
;AHAPAVRVAENVAATVAGWIGAGEIIEGRGKKLRPGDVLVLVRKRDRFVHALTRALKRRDIPVAGADRLSLPGHIAVKDLIALGHFLVQPED
;
A
#
# COMPACT_ATOMS: atom_id res chain seq x y z
N ALA A 1 19.04 10.24 -11.21
CA ALA A 1 18.96 8.77 -11.36
C ALA A 1 17.88 8.22 -10.43
N HIS A 2 16.97 7.36 -10.91
CA HIS A 2 15.97 6.73 -10.03
C HIS A 2 16.65 5.74 -9.08
N ALA A 3 16.32 5.84 -7.78
CA ALA A 3 16.84 4.92 -6.77
C ALA A 3 16.50 3.46 -7.14
N PRO A 4 17.38 2.48 -6.85
CA PRO A 4 17.19 1.08 -7.23
C PRO A 4 15.81 0.50 -6.85
N ALA A 5 15.33 0.83 -5.65
CA ALA A 5 14.02 0.41 -5.16
C ALA A 5 12.85 0.87 -6.05
N VAL A 6 12.95 2.06 -6.66
CA VAL A 6 11.92 2.59 -7.56
C VAL A 6 11.89 1.81 -8.88
N ARG A 7 13.07 1.46 -9.42
CA ARG A 7 13.16 0.67 -10.66
C ARG A 7 12.55 -0.72 -10.45
N VAL A 8 12.86 -1.38 -9.35
CA VAL A 8 12.28 -2.69 -9.03
C VAL A 8 10.76 -2.59 -8.84
N ALA A 9 10.29 -1.55 -8.14
CA ALA A 9 8.86 -1.31 -7.97
C ALA A 9 8.12 -1.12 -9.30
N GLU A 10 8.70 -0.35 -10.23
CA GLU A 10 8.15 -0.18 -11.59
C GLU A 10 8.10 -1.49 -12.36
N ASN A 11 9.18 -2.28 -12.32
CA ASN A 11 9.23 -3.57 -13.01
C ASN A 11 8.17 -4.54 -12.47
N VAL A 12 8.04 -4.65 -11.15
CA VAL A 12 7.01 -5.50 -10.53
C VAL A 12 5.61 -5.02 -10.93
N ALA A 13 5.35 -3.71 -10.86
CA ALA A 13 4.06 -3.17 -11.26
C ALA A 13 3.74 -3.41 -12.75
N ALA A 14 4.74 -3.32 -13.63
CA ALA A 14 4.60 -3.63 -15.06
C ALA A 14 4.29 -5.11 -15.29
N THR A 15 4.97 -6.02 -14.60
CA THR A 15 4.70 -7.47 -14.67
C THR A 15 3.27 -7.79 -14.25
N VAL A 16 2.82 -7.25 -13.11
CA VAL A 16 1.46 -7.49 -12.60
C VAL A 16 0.42 -6.92 -13.57
N ALA A 17 0.65 -5.73 -14.13
CA ALA A 17 -0.23 -5.16 -15.15
C ALA A 17 -0.30 -6.02 -16.41
N GLY A 18 0.83 -6.59 -16.84
CA GLY A 18 0.90 -7.52 -17.96
C GLY A 18 0.03 -8.77 -17.73
N TRP A 19 0.15 -9.41 -16.58
CA TRP A 19 -0.66 -10.59 -16.25
C TRP A 19 -2.16 -10.29 -16.21
N ILE A 20 -2.55 -9.18 -15.59
CA ILE A 20 -3.96 -8.77 -15.51
C ILE A 20 -4.50 -8.41 -16.90
N GLY A 21 -3.74 -7.65 -17.69
CA GLY A 21 -4.13 -7.22 -19.03
C GLY A 21 -4.22 -8.36 -20.03
N ALA A 22 -3.33 -9.35 -19.93
CA ALA A 22 -3.38 -10.57 -20.74
C ALA A 22 -4.52 -11.52 -20.30
N GLY A 23 -5.09 -11.32 -19.11
CA GLY A 23 -6.12 -12.20 -18.57
C GLY A 23 -5.60 -13.59 -18.21
N GLU A 24 -4.35 -13.66 -17.71
CA GLU A 24 -3.69 -14.89 -17.28
C GLU A 24 -4.60 -15.76 -16.40
N ILE A 25 -4.54 -17.07 -16.60
CA ILE A 25 -5.36 -18.04 -15.87
C ILE A 25 -4.56 -18.64 -14.72
N ILE A 26 -5.14 -18.58 -13.52
CA ILE A 26 -4.58 -19.26 -12.35
C ILE A 26 -4.79 -20.77 -12.54
N GLU A 27 -3.69 -21.48 -12.75
CA GLU A 27 -3.66 -22.94 -12.85
C GLU A 27 -4.32 -23.60 -11.62
N GLY A 28 -5.09 -24.66 -11.86
CA GLY A 28 -5.82 -25.38 -10.81
C GLY A 28 -7.14 -24.75 -10.36
N ARG A 29 -7.40 -23.46 -10.64
CA ARG A 29 -8.73 -22.84 -10.40
C ARG A 29 -9.50 -22.48 -11.66
N GLY A 30 -8.82 -22.33 -12.80
CA GLY A 30 -9.43 -21.90 -14.07
C GLY A 30 -9.97 -20.46 -14.01
N LYS A 31 -9.55 -19.67 -13.02
CA LYS A 31 -10.01 -18.28 -12.83
C LYS A 31 -9.00 -17.32 -13.45
N LYS A 32 -9.50 -16.27 -14.09
CA LYS A 32 -8.67 -15.12 -14.50
C LYS A 32 -8.01 -14.49 -13.27
N LEU A 33 -6.73 -14.18 -13.39
CA LEU A 33 -5.95 -13.49 -12.38
C LEU A 33 -6.53 -12.09 -12.16
N ARG A 34 -6.81 -11.74 -10.90
CA ARG A 34 -7.27 -10.42 -10.50
C ARG A 34 -6.25 -9.77 -9.56
N PRO A 35 -6.29 -8.44 -9.36
CA PRO A 35 -5.40 -7.75 -8.43
C PRO A 35 -5.29 -8.38 -7.04
N GLY A 36 -6.42 -8.84 -6.48
CA GLY A 36 -6.47 -9.45 -5.14
C GLY A 36 -5.83 -10.84 -5.03
N ASP A 37 -5.46 -11.46 -6.16
CA ASP A 37 -4.85 -12.78 -6.21
C ASP A 37 -3.31 -12.72 -6.18
N VAL A 38 -2.71 -11.51 -6.16
CA VAL A 38 -1.27 -11.27 -6.16
C VAL A 38 -0.77 -10.87 -4.76
N LEU A 39 0.18 -11.63 -4.21
CA LEU A 39 0.86 -11.31 -2.95
C LEU A 39 2.34 -11.00 -3.18
N VAL A 40 2.76 -9.76 -2.91
CA VAL A 40 4.17 -9.36 -2.99
C VAL A 40 4.81 -9.45 -1.60
N LEU A 41 5.72 -10.41 -1.42
CA LEU A 41 6.47 -10.58 -0.18
C LEU A 41 7.72 -9.69 -0.17
N VAL A 42 7.89 -8.93 0.91
CA VAL A 42 9.02 -8.00 1.08
C VAL A 42 9.71 -8.26 2.41
N ARG A 43 11.04 -8.09 2.44
CA ARG A 43 11.83 -8.25 3.67
C ARG A 43 11.54 -7.16 4.71
N LYS A 44 11.33 -5.92 4.26
CA LYS A 44 11.01 -4.76 5.11
C LYS A 44 9.96 -3.89 4.42
N ARG A 45 9.03 -3.34 5.20
CA ARG A 45 7.95 -2.45 4.72
C ARG A 45 8.42 -0.98 4.70
N ASP A 46 9.47 -0.70 3.96
CA ASP A 46 10.15 0.60 3.94
C ASP A 46 9.86 1.38 2.64
N ARG A 47 10.82 2.20 2.20
CA ARG A 47 10.74 3.00 0.96
C ARG A 47 10.33 2.20 -0.27
N PHE A 48 10.68 0.91 -0.33
CA PHE A 48 10.28 0.05 -1.45
C PHE A 48 8.76 -0.11 -1.56
N VAL A 49 8.08 -0.36 -0.44
CA VAL A 49 6.63 -0.57 -0.42
C VAL A 49 5.90 0.69 -0.90
N HIS A 50 6.31 1.86 -0.43
CA HIS A 50 5.73 3.12 -0.92
C HIS A 50 5.95 3.35 -2.41
N ALA A 51 7.13 2.98 -2.94
CA ALA A 51 7.40 3.07 -4.37
C ALA A 51 6.51 2.10 -5.18
N LEU A 52 6.37 0.86 -4.70
CA LEU A 52 5.51 -0.17 -5.31
C LEU A 52 4.04 0.23 -5.30
N THR A 53 3.52 0.69 -4.16
CA THR A 53 2.14 1.19 -4.05
C THR A 53 1.88 2.31 -5.03
N ARG A 54 2.80 3.27 -5.17
CA ARG A 54 2.65 4.35 -6.17
C ARG A 54 2.69 3.82 -7.61
N ALA A 55 3.57 2.86 -7.91
CA ALA A 55 3.71 2.29 -9.25
C ALA A 55 2.47 1.47 -9.67
N LEU A 56 1.85 0.76 -8.72
CA LEU A 56 0.59 0.02 -8.92
C LEU A 56 -0.61 0.97 -9.08
N LYS A 57 -0.72 2.00 -8.22
CA LYS A 57 -1.77 3.03 -8.35
C LYS A 57 -1.72 3.78 -9.68
N ARG A 58 -0.52 4.08 -10.21
CA ARG A 58 -0.34 4.69 -11.54
C ARG A 58 -0.85 3.83 -12.71
N ARG A 59 -1.08 2.53 -12.48
CA ARG A 59 -1.57 1.57 -13.47
C ARG A 59 -3.01 1.15 -13.17
N ASP A 60 -3.70 1.89 -12.31
CA ASP A 60 -5.08 1.60 -11.87
C ASP A 60 -5.25 0.20 -11.25
N ILE A 61 -4.17 -0.35 -10.66
CA ILE A 61 -4.23 -1.64 -9.97
C ILE A 61 -4.60 -1.41 -8.50
N PRO A 62 -5.74 -1.95 -8.03
CA PRO A 62 -6.13 -1.90 -6.63
C PRO A 62 -5.08 -2.58 -5.75
N VAL A 63 -4.71 -1.92 -4.66
CA VAL A 63 -3.75 -2.43 -3.67
C VAL A 63 -4.36 -2.37 -2.29
N ALA A 64 -4.25 -3.46 -1.54
CA ALA A 64 -4.63 -3.46 -0.13
C ALA A 64 -3.76 -2.42 0.61
N GLY A 65 -4.41 -1.56 1.41
CA GLY A 65 -3.83 -0.37 2.01
C GLY A 65 -2.41 -0.57 2.55
N ALA A 66 -1.43 -0.05 1.80
CA ALA A 66 -0.04 0.02 2.25
C ALA A 66 0.18 1.12 3.30
N ASP A 67 -0.79 2.03 3.43
CA ASP A 67 -0.74 3.16 4.33
C ASP A 67 -1.16 2.72 5.73
N ARG A 68 -0.17 2.33 6.53
CA ARG A 68 -0.27 2.52 7.97
C ARG A 68 -0.16 4.02 8.20
N LEU A 69 -1.27 4.74 8.07
CA LEU A 69 -1.37 6.08 8.61
C LEU A 69 -1.00 5.92 10.10
N SER A 70 0.12 6.48 10.54
CA SER A 70 0.39 6.53 11.98
C SER A 70 -0.61 7.54 12.53
N LEU A 71 -1.80 7.09 12.91
CA LEU A 71 -2.85 7.96 13.47
C LEU A 71 -2.27 8.89 14.54
N PRO A 72 -1.43 8.43 15.51
CA PRO A 72 -0.83 9.31 16.51
C PRO A 72 0.10 10.41 15.96
N GLY A 73 0.57 10.27 14.71
CA GLY A 73 1.42 11.25 14.04
C GLY A 73 0.65 12.38 13.35
N HIS A 74 -0.66 12.24 13.14
CA HIS A 74 -1.48 13.27 12.48
C HIS A 74 -1.90 14.36 13.46
N ILE A 75 -1.78 15.64 13.05
CA ILE A 75 -2.16 16.81 13.87
C ILE A 75 -3.61 16.71 14.35
N ALA A 76 -4.55 16.38 13.45
CA ALA A 76 -5.95 16.22 13.82
C ALA A 76 -6.20 15.13 14.89
N VAL A 77 -5.41 14.05 14.88
CA VAL A 77 -5.53 12.99 15.90
C VAL A 77 -4.93 13.45 17.23
N LYS A 78 -3.84 14.22 17.20
CA LYS A 78 -3.24 14.80 18.40
C LYS A 78 -4.19 15.80 19.07
N ASP A 79 -4.89 16.61 18.28
CA ASP A 79 -5.88 17.56 18.80
C ASP A 79 -7.05 16.83 19.48
N LEU A 80 -7.54 15.73 18.88
CA LEU A 80 -8.59 14.90 19.48
C LEU A 80 -8.13 14.23 20.78
N ILE A 81 -6.88 13.78 20.85
CA ILE A 81 -6.32 13.19 22.08
C ILE A 81 -6.17 14.27 23.17
N ALA A 82 -5.70 15.47 22.82
CA ALA A 82 -5.56 16.58 23.76
C ALA A 82 -6.92 17.02 24.32
N LEU A 83 -7.95 17.08 23.47
CA LEU A 83 -9.32 17.33 23.91
C LEU A 83 -9.82 16.24 24.86
N GLY A 84 -9.53 14.96 24.56
CA GLY A 84 -9.87 13.85 25.44
C GLY A 84 -9.21 13.94 26.82
N HIS A 85 -7.94 14.35 26.89
CA HIS A 85 -7.26 14.57 28.17
C HIS A 85 -7.90 15.72 28.96
N PHE A 86 -8.21 16.84 28.32
CA PHE A 86 -8.87 17.98 28.95
C PHE A 86 -10.23 17.58 29.58
N LEU A 87 -11.04 16.80 28.86
CA LEU A 87 -12.36 16.38 29.35
C LEU A 87 -12.31 15.38 30.52
N VAL A 88 -11.22 14.62 30.65
CA VAL A 88 -11.07 13.58 31.70
C VAL A 88 -10.42 14.16 32.96
N GLN A 89 -9.87 15.37 32.90
CA GLN A 89 -9.18 16.02 34.01
C GLN A 89 -9.87 17.36 34.38
N PRO A 90 -11.07 17.31 34.99
CA PRO A 90 -11.88 18.51 35.25
C PRO A 90 -11.33 19.45 36.34
N GLU A 91 -10.24 19.07 37.02
CA GLU A 91 -9.63 19.79 38.14
C GLU A 91 -8.30 20.50 37.75
N ASP A 92 -7.90 20.44 36.47
CA ASP A 92 -6.73 21.14 35.90
C ASP A 92 -7.15 22.44 35.18
#